data_AF-A0A4P6EDN4-F1
#
_entry.id   AF-A0A4P6EDN4-F1
#
_cell.length_a   1.000
_cell.length_b   1.000
_cell.length_c   1.000
_cell.angle_alpha   90.00
_cell.angle_beta   90.00
_cell.angle_gamma   90.00
#
_symmetry.space_group_name_H-M   'P 1'
#
loop_
_entity.id
_entity.type
_entity.pdbx_description
1 polymer ?
#
loop_
_entity_poly.entity_id
_entity_poly.type
_entity_poly.pdbx_seq_one_letter_code
_entity_poly.pdbx_strand_id
1 'polypeptide(L)' 'MSGSEPFTYRVTKAGDVLISRGGRLVTTLRGSAAARLAARLGDDEASDQALLQRATGNYRRGNER' A
#
# COMPACT_ATOMS: atom_id res chain seq x y z
N MET A 1 18.56 -2.09 -17.04
CA MET A 1 17.17 -2.50 -16.75
C MET A 1 16.47 -1.34 -16.06
N SER A 2 15.58 -0.60 -16.73
CA SER A 2 14.70 0.34 -16.03
C SER A 2 13.55 -0.46 -15.41
N GLY A 3 13.89 -1.28 -14.42
CA GLY A 3 12.91 -1.98 -13.60
C GLY A 3 12.24 -0.95 -12.71
N SER A 4 10.94 -0.77 -12.88
CA SER A 4 10.13 -0.02 -11.93
C SER A 4 10.39 -0.56 -10.52
N GLU A 5 10.84 0.30 -9.60
CA GLU A 5 11.13 -0.14 -8.23
C GLU A 5 9.88 -0.75 -7.59
N PRO A 6 10.00 -1.88 -6.87
CA PRO A 6 8.87 -2.55 -6.24
C PRO A 6 8.27 -1.69 -5.14
N PHE A 7 7.00 -1.93 -4.85
CA PHE A 7 6.36 -1.35 -3.68
C PHE A 7 6.80 -2.10 -2.43
N THR A 8 7.00 -1.36 -1.35
CA THR A 8 7.19 -1.89 -0.01
C THR A 8 6.14 -1.30 0.90
N TYR A 9 5.85 -1.99 2.00
CA TYR A 9 4.88 -1.49 2.98
C TYR A 9 5.34 -1.68 4.41
N ARG A 10 4.77 -0.87 5.30
CA ARG A 10 4.92 -1.00 6.74
C ARG A 10 3.60 -0.71 7.43
N VAL A 11 3.19 -1.61 8.32
CA VAL A 11 2.06 -1.37 9.23
C VAL A 11 2.59 -0.71 10.50
N THR A 12 2.01 0.42 10.91
CA THR A 12 2.37 1.11 12.15
C THR A 12 1.66 0.52 13.35
N LYS A 13 2.09 0.91 14.57
CA LYS A 13 1.38 0.57 15.81
C LYS A 13 -0.06 1.10 15.85
N ALA A 14 -0.36 2.17 15.11
CA ALA A 14 -1.71 2.73 15.01
C ALA A 14 -2.59 1.99 13.99
N GLY A 15 -2.05 0.99 13.28
CA GLY A 15 -2.76 0.27 12.22
C GLY A 15 -2.71 0.94 10.84
N ASP A 16 -2.05 2.10 10.70
CA ASP A 16 -1.83 2.74 9.40
C ASP A 16 -0.90 1.90 8.52
N VAL A 17 -1.15 1.88 7.21
CA VAL A 17 -0.30 1.24 6.21
C VAL A 17 0.45 2.30 5.40
N LEU A 18 1.77 2.32 5.54
CA LEU A 18 2.66 3.20 4.78
C LEU A 18 3.19 2.42 3.59
N ILE A 19 2.94 2.92 2.38
CA ILE A 19 3.37 2.32 1.13
C ILE A 19 4.49 3.17 0.54
N SER A 20 5.63 2.55 0.30
CA SER A 20 6.81 3.17 -0.28
C SER A 20 7.17 2.54 -1.62
N ARG A 21 7.86 3.29 -2.46
CA ARG A 21 8.41 2.81 -3.73
C ARG A 21 9.80 3.42 -3.89
N GLY A 22 10.81 2.58 -4.09
CA GLY A 22 12.20 3.05 -4.18
C GLY A 22 12.67 3.81 -2.93
N GLY A 23 12.25 3.37 -1.75
CA GLY A 23 12.57 4.05 -0.49
C GLY A 23 11.77 5.34 -0.21
N ARG A 24 10.97 5.83 -1.16
CA ARG A 24 10.12 7.01 -0.97
C ARG A 24 8.71 6.62 -0.56
N LEU A 25 8.18 7.22 0.51
CA LEU A 25 6.78 7.08 0.90
C LEU A 25 5.87 7.73 -0.16
N VAL A 26 4.97 6.95 -0.75
CA VAL A 26 4.07 7.39 -1.83
C VAL A 26 2.60 7.45 -1.42
N THR A 27 2.18 6.64 -0.45
CA THR A 27 0.80 6.61 0.03
C THR A 27 0.75 6.18 1.50
N THR A 28 -0.15 6.79 2.26
CA THR A 28 -0.47 6.38 3.63
C THR A 28 -1.96 6.09 3.71
N LEU A 29 -2.32 4.86 4.02
CA LEU A 29 -3.70 4.48 4.32
C LEU A 29 -3.92 4.51 5.82
N ARG A 30 -5.11 4.95 6.23
CA ARG A 30 -5.54 5.00 7.63
C ARG A 30 -6.89 4.33 7.83
N GLY A 31 -7.21 4.02 9.08
CA GLY A 31 -8.52 3.52 9.49
C GLY A 31 -8.97 2.25 8.74
N SER A 32 -10.22 2.24 8.28
CA SER A 32 -10.81 1.05 7.63
C SER A 32 -10.11 0.64 6.34
N ALA A 33 -9.59 1.61 5.56
CA ALA A 33 -8.84 1.32 4.35
C ALA A 33 -7.51 0.62 4.65
N ALA A 34 -6.81 1.08 5.70
CA ALA A 34 -5.58 0.47 6.17
C ALA A 34 -5.81 -0.96 6.66
N ALA A 35 -6.82 -1.16 7.51
CA ALA A 35 -7.16 -2.47 8.06
C ALA A 35 -7.53 -3.48 6.96
N ARG A 36 -8.33 -3.06 5.97
CA ARG A 36 -8.70 -3.91 4.82
C ARG A 36 -7.51 -4.30 3.96
N LEU A 37 -6.56 -3.39 3.75
CA LEU A 37 -5.35 -3.70 2.98
C LEU A 37 -4.43 -4.62 3.80
N ALA A 38 -4.17 -4.30 5.06
CA ALA A 38 -3.30 -5.08 5.94
C ALA A 38 -3.77 -6.53 6.09
N ALA A 39 -5.08 -6.77 6.14
CA ALA A 39 -5.65 -8.12 6.22
C ALA A 39 -5.44 -8.98 4.95
N ARG A 40 -5.03 -8.38 3.83
CA ARG A 40 -4.82 -9.05 2.54
C ARG A 40 -3.34 -9.14 2.14
N LEU A 41 -2.45 -8.52 2.93
CA LEU A 41 -1.02 -8.50 2.70
C LEU A 41 -0.32 -9.65 3.42
N GLY A 42 0.79 -10.14 2.87
CA GLY A 42 1.58 -11.23 3.44
C GLY A 42 1.20 -12.62 2.95
N ASP A 43 0.39 -12.71 1.88
CA ASP A 43 -0.01 -13.97 1.27
C ASP A 43 1.02 -14.44 0.21
N ASP A 44 1.31 -13.59 -0.77
CA ASP A 44 2.30 -13.82 -1.83
C ASP A 44 2.88 -12.46 -2.26
N GLU A 45 4.18 -12.38 -2.53
CA GLU A 45 4.85 -11.18 -3.03
C GLU A 45 4.17 -10.61 -4.29
N ALA A 46 3.77 -11.44 -5.26
CA ALA A 46 3.11 -10.98 -6.49
C ALA A 46 1.72 -10.40 -6.20
N SER A 47 0.95 -11.05 -5.32
CA SER A 47 -0.36 -10.57 -4.87
C SER A 47 -0.23 -9.27 -4.09
N ASP A 48 0.76 -9.17 -3.20
CA ASP A 48 1.05 -7.99 -2.41
C ASP A 48 1.43 -6.81 -3.32
N GLN A 49 2.30 -7.02 -4.31
CA GLN A 49 2.64 -5.98 -5.30
C GLN A 49 1.38 -5.45 -6.01
N ALA A 50 0.48 -6.33 -6.46
CA ALA A 50 -0.74 -5.93 -7.12
C ALA A 50 -1.68 -5.13 -6.19
N LEU A 51 -1.77 -5.52 -4.91
CA LEU A 51 -2.56 -4.81 -3.91
C LEU A 51 -1.98 -3.41 -3.61
N LEU A 52 -0.66 -3.30 -3.47
CA LEU A 52 0.03 -2.02 -3.22
C LEU A 52 -0.04 -1.09 -4.43
N GLN A 53 0.10 -1.62 -5.64
CA GLN A 53 -0.06 -0.85 -6.87
C GLN A 53 -1.50 -0.31 -7.01
N ARG A 54 -2.50 -1.12 -6.68
CA ARG A 54 -3.90 -0.66 -6.65
C ARG A 54 -4.12 0.39 -5.58
N ALA A 55 -3.62 0.18 -4.36
CA ALA A 55 -3.77 1.14 -3.27
C ALA A 55 -3.17 2.52 -3.60
N THR A 56 -1.98 2.54 -4.20
CA THR A 56 -1.30 3.78 -4.60
C THR A 56 -1.96 4.47 -5.81
N GLY A 57 -2.55 3.70 -6.73
CA GLY A 57 -3.31 4.25 -7.86
C GLY A 57 -4.73 4.71 -7.53
N ASN A 58 -5.44 4.01 -6.64
CA ASN A 58 -6.85 4.26 -6.29
C ASN A 58 -7.05 5.20 -5.09
N TYR A 59 -6.06 5.41 -4.22
CA TYR A 59 -6.24 6.28 -3.06
C TYR A 59 -6.72 7.69 -3.45
N ARG A 60 -6.30 8.19 -4.63
CA ARG A 60 -6.76 9.47 -5.17
C ARG A 60 -8.27 9.56 -5.44
N ARG A 61 -8.99 8.44 -5.58
CA ARG A 61 -10.44 8.40 -5.85
C ARG A 61 -11.31 8.03 -4.64
N GLY A 62 -10.70 7.58 -3.54
CA GLY A 62 -11.44 7.02 -2.40
C GLY A 62 -11.78 8.00 -1.27
N ASN A 63 -11.35 9.27 -1.35
CA ASN A 63 -11.48 10.24 -0.25
C ASN A 63 -12.58 11.30 -0.47
N GLU A 64 -13.66 10.96 -1.16
CA GLU A 64 -14.90 11.73 -1.10
C GLU A 64 -15.99 10.86 -0.47
N ARG A 65 -16.04 10.77 0.87
CA ARG A 65 -17.26 10.66 1.72
C ARG A 65 -16.90 10.99 3.17
#